data_AF-A0A9E0QVJ8-F1
#
_entry.id   AF-A0A9E0QVJ8-F1
#
_cell.length_a   1.000
_cell.length_b   1.000
_cell.length_c   1.000
_cell.angle_alpha   90.00
_cell.angle_beta   90.00
_cell.angle_gamma   90.00
#
_symmetry.space_group_name_H-M   'P 1'
#
loop_
_entity.id
_entity.type
_entity.pdbx_description
1 polymer ?
#
loop_
_entity_poly.entity_id
_entity_poly.type
_entity_poly.pdbx_seq_one_letter_code
_entity_poly.pdbx_strand_id
1 'polypeptide(L)'
;MTIGRVNPHFQLEDQGITGLGHVHYNLIEPALIEAALKNGEGTLGQGGTLLVTTGTFTGRSPKDKHIVKTDSVADTIWWENNAAMSPEGFEALYADMLTYLKGRDVYVQDLIGGADPAHSINMRMISELAWHSLFNRTMLRRPERAALDSFTADFTVINCPGFKADPARHDCRSETVIAMNFDRKLILVGNTEYAGENKKSVFSLLNYLLPEKGIMPMHCSANHAQGNPVDTAIFFGLSGTGKTTLSADPDRTLLGDDEHGWSDRGTFNFEGGCYAKTVNLSAEAEPEIYATCSMFGTIIENMVFDPETLELDFEDDSLTPNMRCA
;
A
#
# COMPACT_ATOMS: atom_id res chain seq x y z
N MET A 1 -18.93 8.84 14.15
CA MET A 1 -19.49 7.54 14.63
C MET A 1 -18.53 6.44 14.25
N THR A 2 -18.18 5.55 15.18
CA THR A 2 -17.32 4.39 14.91
C THR A 2 -18.14 3.27 14.27
N ILE A 3 -17.67 2.74 13.14
CA ILE A 3 -18.31 1.65 12.40
C ILE A 3 -17.27 0.55 12.19
N GLY A 4 -17.62 -0.71 12.45
CA GLY A 4 -16.74 -1.86 12.26
C GLY A 4 -16.04 -2.31 13.55
N ARG A 5 -14.95 -3.09 13.40
CA ARG A 5 -14.24 -3.72 14.52
C ARG A 5 -12.87 -3.09 14.70
N VAL A 6 -12.54 -2.71 15.92
CA VAL A 6 -11.26 -2.10 16.31
C VAL A 6 -11.02 -2.39 17.78
N ASN A 7 -9.76 -2.33 18.20
CA ASN A 7 -9.40 -2.30 19.61
C ASN A 7 -10.10 -1.10 20.29
N PRO A 8 -11.01 -1.33 21.25
CA PRO A 8 -11.82 -0.27 21.85
C PRO A 8 -11.01 0.72 22.70
N HIS A 9 -9.75 0.38 23.04
CA HIS A 9 -8.81 1.22 23.79
C HIS A 9 -7.73 1.85 22.90
N PHE A 10 -7.81 1.65 21.60
CA PHE A 10 -6.83 2.14 20.63
C PHE A 10 -7.53 2.61 19.35
N GLN A 11 -8.60 3.38 19.51
CA GLN A 11 -9.29 4.06 18.42
C GLN A 11 -8.48 5.30 17.98
N LEU A 12 -8.86 5.91 16.86
CA LEU A 12 -8.23 7.15 16.37
C LEU A 12 -8.32 8.29 17.39
N GLU A 13 -9.46 8.41 18.10
CA GLU A 13 -9.64 9.43 19.13
C GLU A 13 -8.70 9.23 20.34
N ASP A 14 -8.43 7.98 20.73
CA ASP A 14 -7.47 7.63 21.78
C ASP A 14 -6.02 8.01 21.40
N GLN A 15 -5.78 8.21 20.09
CA GLN A 15 -4.50 8.64 19.52
C GLN A 15 -4.47 10.14 19.20
N GLY A 16 -5.49 10.91 19.62
CA GLY A 16 -5.56 12.35 19.39
C GLY A 16 -6.08 12.76 18.00
N ILE A 17 -6.46 11.80 17.15
CA ILE A 17 -7.08 12.06 15.85
C ILE A 17 -8.60 12.19 16.07
N THR A 18 -9.06 13.43 16.20
CA THR A 18 -10.44 13.74 16.61
C THR A 18 -11.14 14.65 15.60
N GLY A 19 -12.47 14.79 15.74
CA GLY A 19 -13.26 15.68 14.89
C GLY A 19 -13.56 15.13 13.49
N LEU A 20 -13.33 13.84 13.26
CA LEU A 20 -13.69 13.13 12.03
C LEU A 20 -15.23 12.94 11.93
N GLY A 21 -15.72 12.62 10.73
CA GLY A 21 -17.10 12.19 10.48
C GLY A 21 -17.35 10.76 10.97
N HIS A 22 -17.60 9.84 10.04
CA HIS A 22 -17.62 8.41 10.30
C HIS A 22 -16.21 7.82 10.20
N VAL A 23 -15.90 6.89 11.11
CA VAL A 23 -14.64 6.15 11.08
C VAL A 23 -14.95 4.69 10.85
N HIS A 24 -14.59 4.20 9.67
CA HIS A 24 -14.88 2.85 9.19
C HIS A 24 -13.68 1.92 9.43
N TYR A 25 -13.71 1.14 10.51
CA TYR A 25 -12.63 0.24 10.88
C TYR A 25 -12.78 -1.17 10.32
N ASN A 26 -11.71 -1.65 9.68
CA ASN A 26 -11.51 -3.02 9.26
C ASN A 26 -12.72 -3.57 8.49
N LEU A 27 -13.28 -2.74 7.60
CA LEU A 27 -14.30 -3.19 6.67
C LEU A 27 -13.73 -4.27 5.75
N ILE A 28 -14.61 -5.19 5.34
CA ILE A 28 -14.29 -6.25 4.40
C ILE A 28 -14.60 -5.80 2.97
N GLU A 29 -14.14 -6.58 2.00
CA GLU A 29 -14.10 -6.27 0.57
C GLU A 29 -15.47 -5.81 0.03
N PRO A 30 -16.60 -6.53 0.30
CA PRO A 30 -17.92 -6.04 -0.11
C PRO A 30 -18.28 -4.65 0.42
N ALA A 31 -18.04 -4.39 1.70
CA ALA A 31 -18.40 -3.12 2.32
C ALA A 31 -17.52 -1.96 1.83
N LEU A 32 -16.25 -2.24 1.50
CA LEU A 32 -15.34 -1.26 0.91
C LEU A 32 -15.72 -0.94 -0.54
N ILE A 33 -16.09 -1.94 -1.34
CA ILE A 33 -16.58 -1.74 -2.70
C ILE A 33 -17.88 -0.93 -2.69
N GLU A 34 -18.84 -1.29 -1.84
CA GLU A 34 -20.09 -0.54 -1.70
C GLU A 34 -19.84 0.93 -1.32
N ALA A 35 -18.92 1.18 -0.40
CA ALA A 35 -18.52 2.54 -0.02
C ALA A 35 -17.86 3.29 -1.18
N ALA A 36 -16.91 2.67 -1.88
CA ALA A 36 -16.24 3.27 -3.04
C ALA A 36 -17.23 3.65 -4.14
N LEU A 37 -18.16 2.76 -4.48
CA LEU A 37 -19.21 3.02 -5.48
C LEU A 37 -20.14 4.15 -5.03
N LYS A 38 -20.56 4.14 -3.76
CA LYS A 38 -21.44 5.19 -3.20
C LYS A 38 -20.76 6.57 -3.23
N ASN A 39 -19.45 6.62 -3.02
CA ASN A 39 -18.67 7.85 -3.00
C ASN A 39 -18.25 8.32 -4.40
N GLY A 40 -18.53 7.53 -5.45
CA GLY A 40 -18.12 7.84 -6.82
C GLY A 40 -16.61 7.70 -7.05
N GLU A 41 -15.94 6.84 -6.27
CA GLU A 41 -14.49 6.61 -6.32
C GLU A 41 -14.07 5.64 -7.43
N GLY A 42 -15.04 5.00 -8.10
CA GLY A 42 -14.81 4.02 -9.15
C GLY A 42 -16.13 3.43 -9.67
N THR A 43 -16.02 2.44 -10.54
CA THR A 43 -17.17 1.69 -11.07
C THR A 43 -16.92 0.19 -11.00
N LEU A 44 -17.99 -0.61 -11.12
CA LEU A 44 -17.85 -2.06 -11.23
C LEU A 44 -17.34 -2.46 -12.62
N GLY A 45 -16.44 -3.44 -12.65
CA GLY A 45 -16.03 -4.17 -13.83
C GLY A 45 -16.54 -5.61 -13.83
N GLN A 46 -16.02 -6.42 -14.76
CA GLN A 46 -16.40 -7.83 -14.88
C GLN A 46 -16.12 -8.62 -13.59
N GLY A 47 -17.06 -9.51 -13.24
CA GLY A 47 -16.99 -10.35 -12.03
C GLY A 47 -16.98 -9.60 -10.70
N GLY A 48 -17.30 -8.30 -10.71
CA GLY A 48 -17.34 -7.47 -9.51
C GLY A 48 -15.97 -6.92 -9.09
N THR A 49 -15.08 -6.72 -10.05
CA THR A 49 -13.87 -5.91 -9.88
C THR A 49 -14.24 -4.45 -9.66
N LEU A 50 -13.33 -3.69 -9.04
CA LEU A 50 -13.45 -2.24 -8.89
C LEU A 50 -12.49 -1.54 -9.85
N LEU A 51 -13.04 -0.88 -10.87
CA LEU A 51 -12.29 -0.10 -11.84
C LEU A 51 -12.10 1.32 -11.30
N VAL A 52 -10.85 1.78 -11.21
CA VAL A 52 -10.47 3.09 -10.68
C VAL A 52 -9.48 3.80 -11.60
N THR A 53 -9.45 5.13 -11.51
CA THR A 53 -8.39 5.95 -12.11
C THR A 53 -7.74 6.80 -11.02
N THR A 54 -6.44 7.06 -11.17
CA THR A 54 -5.67 7.90 -10.24
C THR A 54 -5.31 9.27 -10.83
N GLY A 55 -5.94 9.61 -11.96
CA GLY A 55 -5.77 10.88 -12.64
C GLY A 55 -4.32 11.13 -13.05
N THR A 56 -3.78 12.28 -12.65
CA THR A 56 -2.43 12.73 -13.03
C THR A 56 -1.32 11.79 -12.59
N PHE A 57 -1.46 11.16 -11.42
CA PHE A 57 -0.41 10.34 -10.83
C PHE A 57 -0.67 8.87 -11.11
N THR A 58 -0.15 8.37 -12.23
CA THR A 58 -0.27 6.96 -12.64
C THR A 58 0.93 6.10 -12.24
N GLY A 59 1.76 6.62 -11.34
CA GLY A 59 3.00 6.00 -10.87
C GLY A 59 3.56 6.75 -9.66
N ARG A 60 4.70 6.29 -9.17
CA ARG A 60 5.36 6.90 -8.01
C ARG A 60 5.84 8.32 -8.29
N SER A 61 5.97 9.10 -7.23
CA SER A 61 6.59 10.44 -7.20
C SER A 61 7.86 10.45 -6.34
N PRO A 62 8.97 9.80 -6.76
CA PRO A 62 10.16 9.62 -5.90
C PRO A 62 10.78 10.92 -5.39
N LYS A 63 10.66 12.01 -6.16
CA LYS A 63 11.20 13.33 -5.79
C LYS A 63 10.36 14.01 -4.69
N ASP A 64 9.14 13.54 -4.48
CA ASP A 64 8.20 14.10 -3.50
C ASP A 64 8.13 13.23 -2.22
N LYS A 65 9.00 12.20 -2.13
CA LYS A 65 9.24 11.42 -0.92
C LYS A 65 10.30 12.08 -0.05
N HIS A 66 9.99 12.26 1.23
CA HIS A 66 10.83 12.91 2.23
C HIS A 66 10.97 12.03 3.47
N ILE A 67 12.11 12.12 4.14
CA ILE A 67 12.37 11.53 5.45
C ILE A 67 12.63 12.66 6.43
N VAL A 68 11.94 12.66 7.56
CA VAL A 68 12.13 13.67 8.60
C VAL A 68 13.51 13.48 9.23
N LYS A 69 14.31 14.55 9.24
CA LYS A 69 15.67 14.53 9.77
C LYS A 69 15.65 14.83 11.27
N THR A 70 15.42 13.79 12.06
CA THR A 70 15.60 13.82 13.52
C THR A 70 16.99 13.31 13.91
N ASP A 71 17.39 13.55 15.17
CA ASP A 71 18.70 13.12 15.67
C ASP A 71 18.89 11.59 15.61
N SER A 72 17.82 10.82 15.78
CA SER A 72 17.87 9.34 15.79
C SER A 72 18.21 8.75 14.42
N VAL A 73 17.86 9.43 13.33
CA VAL A 73 18.05 8.94 11.96
C VAL A 73 19.11 9.71 11.18
N ALA A 74 19.60 10.83 11.71
CA ALA A 74 20.53 11.76 11.04
C ALA A 74 21.77 11.08 10.47
N ASP A 75 22.33 10.08 11.17
CA ASP A 75 23.56 9.40 10.75
C ASP A 75 23.32 8.02 10.10
N THR A 76 22.07 7.56 10.01
CA THR A 76 21.72 6.22 9.49
C THR A 76 21.06 6.26 8.12
N ILE A 77 20.44 7.39 7.76
CA ILE A 77 19.79 7.57 6.47
C ILE A 77 20.80 7.96 5.40
N TRP A 78 20.67 7.35 4.22
CA TRP A 78 21.39 7.78 3.02
C TRP A 78 20.74 9.02 2.39
N TRP A 79 21.15 10.19 2.85
CA TRP A 79 20.55 11.48 2.47
C TRP A 79 20.80 11.92 1.02
N GLU A 80 21.81 11.38 0.33
CA GLU A 80 22.02 11.71 -1.09
C GLU A 80 20.90 11.15 -1.98
N ASN A 81 20.19 10.13 -1.49
CA ASN A 81 19.10 9.47 -2.22
C ASN A 81 17.71 9.72 -1.60
N ASN A 82 17.65 10.29 -0.38
CA ASN A 82 16.39 10.57 0.30
C ASN A 82 16.31 12.07 0.65
N ALA A 83 15.25 12.74 0.23
CA ALA A 83 15.06 14.16 0.56
C ALA A 83 14.81 14.32 2.06
N ALA A 84 15.52 15.26 2.70
CA ALA A 84 15.27 15.62 4.09
C ALA A 84 14.03 16.51 4.21
N MET A 85 13.31 16.36 5.31
CA MET A 85 12.27 17.27 5.79
C MET A 85 12.57 17.63 7.24
N SER A 86 12.33 18.88 7.63
CA SER A 86 12.46 19.32 9.01
C SER A 86 11.36 18.72 9.90
N PRO A 87 11.64 18.47 11.20
CA PRO A 87 10.61 18.10 12.16
C PRO A 87 9.46 19.11 12.19
N GLU A 88 9.74 20.40 12.12
CA GLU A 88 8.73 21.47 12.13
C GLU A 88 7.82 21.43 10.89
N GLY A 89 8.39 21.19 9.70
CA GLY A 89 7.63 21.03 8.47
C GLY A 89 6.70 19.82 8.53
N PHE A 90 7.17 18.71 9.08
CA PHE A 90 6.35 17.51 9.29
C PHE A 90 5.21 17.74 10.28
N GLU A 91 5.45 18.41 11.41
CA GLU A 91 4.39 18.72 12.37
C GLU A 91 3.33 19.65 11.78
N ALA A 92 3.75 20.64 10.98
CA ALA A 92 2.83 21.52 10.26
C ALA A 92 1.99 20.74 9.24
N LEU A 93 2.63 19.85 8.46
CA LEU A 93 1.94 18.97 7.52
C LEU A 93 0.92 18.08 8.22
N TYR A 94 1.32 17.42 9.31
CA TYR A 94 0.44 16.56 10.11
C TYR A 94 -0.78 17.33 10.64
N ALA A 95 -0.56 18.48 11.26
CA ALA A 95 -1.64 19.30 11.81
C ALA A 95 -2.63 19.78 10.74
N ASP A 96 -2.14 20.15 9.55
CA ASP A 96 -2.96 20.61 8.45
C ASP A 96 -3.73 19.43 7.80
N MET A 97 -3.12 18.25 7.67
CA MET A 97 -3.81 17.03 7.23
C MET A 97 -4.91 16.60 8.21
N LEU A 98 -4.66 16.66 9.51
CA LEU A 98 -5.72 16.40 10.51
C LEU A 98 -6.84 17.43 10.43
N THR A 99 -6.51 18.69 10.15
CA THR A 99 -7.51 19.74 9.94
C THR A 99 -8.33 19.47 8.68
N TYR A 100 -7.69 19.03 7.60
CA TYR A 100 -8.36 18.63 6.36
C TYR A 100 -9.36 17.49 6.57
N LEU A 101 -9.02 16.52 7.42
CA LEU A 101 -9.87 15.37 7.74
C LEU A 101 -11.06 15.70 8.66
N LYS A 102 -11.13 16.89 9.26
CA LYS A 102 -12.26 17.25 10.14
C LYS A 102 -13.59 17.19 9.39
N GLY A 103 -14.55 16.50 9.98
CA GLY A 103 -15.88 16.27 9.42
C GLY A 103 -15.94 15.30 8.24
N ARG A 104 -14.80 14.76 7.79
CA ARG A 104 -14.74 13.77 6.70
C ARG A 104 -14.83 12.36 7.25
N ASP A 105 -15.44 11.49 6.47
CA ASP A 105 -15.40 10.06 6.73
C ASP A 105 -14.01 9.52 6.38
N VAL A 106 -13.52 8.54 7.14
CA VAL A 106 -12.23 7.88 6.88
C VAL A 106 -12.35 6.37 7.03
N TYR A 107 -11.46 5.65 6.34
CA TYR A 107 -11.39 4.20 6.34
C TYR A 107 -10.09 3.75 6.98
N VAL A 108 -10.18 2.85 7.96
CA VAL A 108 -9.05 2.39 8.75
C VAL A 108 -8.88 0.89 8.57
N GLN A 109 -7.67 0.43 8.25
CA GLN A 109 -7.31 -0.99 8.26
C GLN A 109 -6.12 -1.21 9.20
N ASP A 110 -6.27 -2.16 10.11
CA ASP A 110 -5.23 -2.69 10.97
C ASP A 110 -4.70 -3.98 10.32
N LEU A 111 -3.47 -3.90 9.82
CA LEU A 111 -2.84 -4.89 8.94
C LEU A 111 -1.41 -5.20 9.40
N ILE A 112 -0.80 -6.22 8.81
CA ILE A 112 0.53 -6.70 9.19
C ILE A 112 1.44 -6.62 7.96
N GLY A 113 2.59 -5.96 8.11
CA GLY A 113 3.70 -6.05 7.17
C GLY A 113 4.67 -7.14 7.62
N GLY A 114 4.94 -8.15 6.80
CA GLY A 114 5.79 -9.29 7.15
C GLY A 114 5.01 -10.55 7.53
N ALA A 115 5.33 -11.67 6.88
CA ALA A 115 4.75 -12.97 7.16
C ALA A 115 5.38 -13.68 8.37
N ASP A 116 6.62 -13.33 8.74
CA ASP A 116 7.27 -13.90 9.92
C ASP A 116 6.83 -13.14 11.19
N PRO A 117 6.09 -13.77 12.13
CA PRO A 117 5.60 -13.09 13.32
C PRO A 117 6.69 -12.51 14.22
N ALA A 118 7.93 -13.02 14.15
CA ALA A 118 9.05 -12.49 14.93
C ALA A 118 9.57 -11.14 14.39
N HIS A 119 9.24 -10.82 13.14
CA HIS A 119 9.80 -9.69 12.40
C HIS A 119 8.73 -8.82 11.75
N SER A 120 7.47 -9.23 11.83
CA SER A 120 6.33 -8.48 11.31
C SER A 120 6.13 -7.17 12.06
N ILE A 121 5.47 -6.22 11.40
CA ILE A 121 5.11 -4.92 11.93
C ILE A 121 3.60 -4.71 11.83
N ASN A 122 2.98 -4.26 12.92
CA ASN A 122 1.58 -3.89 12.92
C ASN A 122 1.40 -2.51 12.30
N MET A 123 0.68 -2.44 11.18
CA MET A 123 0.42 -1.22 10.43
C MET A 123 -1.04 -0.78 10.62
N ARG A 124 -1.25 0.49 10.94
CA ARG A 124 -2.56 1.14 10.81
C ARG A 124 -2.57 2.01 9.56
N MET A 125 -3.45 1.68 8.62
CA MET A 125 -3.64 2.40 7.37
C MET A 125 -4.91 3.24 7.49
N ILE A 126 -4.79 4.56 7.48
CA ILE A 126 -5.90 5.51 7.49
C ILE A 126 -5.99 6.11 6.09
N SER A 127 -7.15 5.97 5.45
CA SER A 127 -7.37 6.41 4.07
C SER A 127 -8.59 7.31 3.98
N GLU A 128 -8.47 8.40 3.22
CA GLU A 128 -9.59 9.24 2.81
C GLU A 128 -10.57 8.46 1.91
N LEU A 129 -10.04 7.66 0.97
CA LEU A 129 -10.82 6.91 0.00
C LEU A 129 -11.07 5.46 0.45
N ALA A 130 -12.25 4.94 0.18
CA ALA A 130 -12.63 3.55 0.46
C ALA A 130 -11.81 2.57 -0.40
N TRP A 131 -11.59 2.89 -1.68
CA TRP A 131 -10.83 2.01 -2.57
C TRP A 131 -9.34 1.90 -2.18
N HIS A 132 -8.74 2.96 -1.62
CA HIS A 132 -7.40 2.87 -1.02
C HIS A 132 -7.38 1.95 0.19
N SER A 133 -8.44 1.94 0.98
CA SER A 133 -8.59 1.00 2.10
C SER A 133 -8.70 -0.46 1.61
N LEU A 134 -9.42 -0.69 0.50
CA LEU A 134 -9.46 -2.00 -0.16
C LEU A 134 -8.06 -2.40 -0.66
N PHE A 135 -7.36 -1.50 -1.35
CA PHE A 135 -5.98 -1.74 -1.80
C PHE A 135 -5.06 -2.12 -0.65
N ASN A 136 -5.07 -1.36 0.44
CA ASN A 136 -4.25 -1.63 1.61
C ASN A 136 -4.54 -3.03 2.19
N ARG A 137 -5.83 -3.37 2.30
CA ARG A 137 -6.31 -4.68 2.79
C ARG A 137 -5.92 -5.86 1.88
N THR A 138 -5.79 -5.62 0.59
CA THR A 138 -5.27 -6.58 -0.38
C THR A 138 -3.76 -6.73 -0.22
N MET A 139 -3.03 -5.63 -0.15
CA MET A 139 -1.56 -5.64 -0.20
C MET A 139 -0.89 -6.09 1.09
N LEU A 140 -1.44 -5.76 2.26
CA LEU A 140 -0.86 -6.17 3.54
C LEU A 140 -1.58 -7.38 4.12
N ARG A 141 -0.92 -8.05 5.07
CA ARG A 141 -1.47 -9.26 5.68
C ARG A 141 -2.58 -8.90 6.65
N ARG A 142 -3.68 -9.62 6.56
CA ARG A 142 -4.83 -9.44 7.44
C ARG A 142 -4.61 -10.25 8.72
N PRO A 143 -4.68 -9.63 9.92
CA PRO A 143 -4.73 -10.40 11.15
C PRO A 143 -6.01 -11.22 11.21
N GLU A 144 -6.05 -12.22 12.09
CA GLU A 144 -7.30 -12.87 12.44
C GLU A 144 -8.31 -11.84 12.97
N ARG A 145 -9.59 -12.02 12.64
CA ARG A 145 -10.63 -11.05 13.01
C ARG A 145 -10.69 -10.81 14.53
N ALA A 146 -10.41 -11.82 15.35
CA ALA A 146 -10.40 -11.71 16.81
C ALA A 146 -9.21 -10.89 17.34
N ALA A 147 -8.06 -10.94 16.68
CA ALA A 147 -6.87 -10.18 17.08
C ALA A 147 -7.05 -8.66 16.96
N LEU A 148 -8.03 -8.21 16.17
CA LEU A 148 -8.39 -6.79 16.04
C LEU A 148 -8.83 -6.15 17.36
N ASP A 149 -9.41 -6.91 18.30
CA ASP A 149 -9.89 -6.37 19.58
C ASP A 149 -8.75 -5.89 20.49
N SER A 150 -7.54 -6.38 20.27
CA SER A 150 -6.34 -6.02 21.02
C SER A 150 -5.22 -5.48 20.13
N PHE A 151 -5.52 -5.18 18.87
CA PHE A 151 -4.52 -4.72 17.91
C PHE A 151 -3.99 -3.34 18.31
N THR A 152 -2.67 -3.19 18.31
CA THR A 152 -1.98 -1.92 18.49
C THR A 152 -0.98 -1.77 17.35
N ALA A 153 -1.06 -0.64 16.64
CA ALA A 153 -0.17 -0.36 15.52
C ALA A 153 1.21 0.05 16.02
N ASP A 154 2.24 -0.51 15.39
CA ASP A 154 3.61 -0.04 15.55
C ASP A 154 3.83 1.23 14.74
N PHE A 155 3.27 1.30 13.52
CA PHE A 155 3.35 2.44 12.62
C PHE A 155 1.99 2.77 12.02
N THR A 156 1.77 4.04 11.72
CA THR A 156 0.55 4.53 11.07
C THR A 156 0.87 5.18 9.73
N VAL A 157 0.05 4.94 8.73
CA VAL A 157 0.03 5.68 7.46
C VAL A 157 -1.28 6.47 7.38
N ILE A 158 -1.19 7.76 7.07
CA ILE A 158 -2.36 8.61 6.77
C ILE A 158 -2.25 9.02 5.30
N ASN A 159 -3.20 8.55 4.49
CA ASN A 159 -3.28 8.85 3.07
C ASN A 159 -4.51 9.71 2.75
N CYS A 160 -4.25 10.96 2.34
CA CYS A 160 -5.25 11.94 1.94
C CYS A 160 -4.95 12.45 0.52
N PRO A 161 -5.28 11.68 -0.54
CA PRO A 161 -5.07 12.13 -1.91
C PRO A 161 -5.72 13.48 -2.24
N GLY A 162 -6.80 13.88 -1.56
CA GLY A 162 -7.43 15.18 -1.76
C GLY A 162 -6.75 16.35 -1.02
N PHE A 163 -5.74 16.09 -0.19
CA PHE A 163 -4.97 17.12 0.52
C PHE A 163 -3.75 17.55 -0.30
N LYS A 164 -3.58 18.86 -0.48
CA LYS A 164 -2.42 19.48 -1.13
C LYS A 164 -1.50 20.11 -0.10
N ALA A 165 -0.22 19.75 -0.12
CA ALA A 165 0.78 20.37 0.72
C ALA A 165 1.08 21.80 0.28
N ASP A 166 1.53 22.63 1.23
CA ASP A 166 2.14 23.94 0.98
C ASP A 166 3.66 23.76 1.11
N PRO A 167 4.42 23.77 -0.01
CA PRO A 167 5.86 23.54 -0.01
C PRO A 167 6.65 24.41 0.97
N ALA A 168 6.25 25.69 1.10
CA ALA A 168 6.97 26.63 1.95
C ALA A 168 6.68 26.41 3.43
N ARG A 169 5.44 26.02 3.76
CA ARG A 169 5.02 25.76 5.14
C ARG A 169 5.40 24.39 5.65
N HIS A 170 5.35 23.37 4.78
CA HIS A 170 5.54 21.97 5.13
C HIS A 170 6.96 21.46 4.87
N ASP A 171 7.86 22.31 4.37
CA ASP A 171 9.25 21.97 4.03
C ASP A 171 9.32 20.75 3.09
N CYS A 172 8.55 20.84 2.01
CA CYS A 172 8.48 19.82 0.98
C CYS A 172 8.66 20.41 -0.42
N ARG A 173 8.89 19.54 -1.40
CA ARG A 173 9.22 19.97 -2.77
C ARG A 173 8.04 20.53 -3.56
N SER A 174 6.86 19.93 -3.41
CA SER A 174 5.67 20.24 -4.20
C SER A 174 4.38 20.06 -3.39
N GLU A 175 3.22 20.28 -4.01
CA GLU A 175 1.91 20.00 -3.39
C GLU A 175 1.70 18.50 -3.11
N THR A 176 2.46 17.62 -3.77
CA THR A 176 2.53 16.18 -3.50
C THR A 176 3.61 15.91 -2.47
N VAL A 177 3.27 15.06 -1.50
CA VAL A 177 4.18 14.75 -0.40
C VAL A 177 3.97 13.32 0.08
N ILE A 178 5.09 12.60 0.27
CA ILE A 178 5.16 11.33 0.97
C ILE A 178 6.21 11.51 2.07
N ALA A 179 5.80 11.80 3.30
CA ALA A 179 6.72 12.12 4.39
C ALA A 179 6.75 11.01 5.44
N MET A 180 7.95 10.51 5.76
CA MET A 180 8.17 9.46 6.75
C MET A 180 8.87 10.01 7.98
N ASN A 181 8.30 9.80 9.16
CA ASN A 181 8.90 10.14 10.45
C ASN A 181 9.00 8.88 11.32
N PHE A 182 10.23 8.38 11.49
CA PHE A 182 10.50 7.14 12.23
C PHE A 182 10.29 7.29 13.75
N ASP A 183 10.58 8.46 14.33
CA ASP A 183 10.39 8.72 15.76
C ASP A 183 8.91 8.86 16.12
N ARG A 184 8.14 9.54 15.26
CA ARG A 184 6.67 9.65 15.37
C ARG A 184 5.94 8.38 14.97
N LYS A 185 6.65 7.43 14.37
CA LYS A 185 6.11 6.21 13.77
C LYS A 185 4.95 6.46 12.81
N LEU A 186 5.11 7.49 11.97
CA LEU A 186 4.04 8.02 11.14
C LEU A 186 4.52 8.27 9.71
N ILE A 187 3.69 7.94 8.74
CA ILE A 187 3.88 8.24 7.32
C ILE A 187 2.67 9.01 6.81
N LEU A 188 2.91 10.11 6.11
CA LEU A 188 1.90 11.00 5.57
C LEU A 188 1.96 11.01 4.05
N VAL A 189 0.83 10.78 3.37
CA VAL A 189 0.71 10.79 1.92
C VAL A 189 -0.37 11.80 1.52
N GLY A 190 -0.03 12.73 0.63
CA GLY A 190 -0.94 13.77 0.14
C GLY A 190 -0.82 14.03 -1.37
N ASN A 191 -1.94 14.44 -1.98
CA ASN A 191 -2.05 14.87 -3.38
C ASN A 191 -1.60 13.82 -4.41
N THR A 192 -1.75 12.53 -4.09
CA THR A 192 -1.53 11.43 -5.04
C THR A 192 -2.51 10.29 -4.77
N GLU A 193 -3.23 9.89 -5.81
CA GLU A 193 -4.13 8.74 -5.76
C GLU A 193 -3.44 7.42 -6.11
N TYR A 194 -2.19 7.45 -6.57
CA TYR A 194 -1.45 6.24 -6.92
C TYR A 194 -1.26 5.33 -5.70
N ALA A 195 -1.94 4.18 -5.70
CA ALA A 195 -2.01 3.30 -4.54
C ALA A 195 -0.65 2.70 -4.17
N GLY A 196 0.25 2.57 -5.15
CA GLY A 196 1.61 2.09 -4.95
C GLY A 196 2.46 2.93 -3.97
N GLU A 197 2.09 4.17 -3.66
CA GLU A 197 2.76 4.94 -2.60
C GLU A 197 2.50 4.35 -1.21
N ASN A 198 1.32 3.79 -0.95
CA ASN A 198 1.03 3.11 0.32
C ASN A 198 1.90 1.87 0.47
N LYS A 199 1.90 0.99 -0.54
CA LYS A 199 2.72 -0.22 -0.61
C LYS A 199 4.20 0.13 -0.37
N LYS A 200 4.75 1.03 -1.16
CA LYS A 200 6.19 1.36 -1.12
C LYS A 200 6.60 2.17 0.09
N SER A 201 5.67 2.83 0.78
CA SER A 201 5.92 3.45 2.09
C SER A 201 6.19 2.38 3.16
N VAL A 202 5.37 1.33 3.23
CA VAL A 202 5.60 0.20 4.15
C VAL A 202 6.88 -0.54 3.78
N PHE A 203 7.13 -0.76 2.49
CA PHE A 203 8.39 -1.35 2.04
C PHE A 203 9.60 -0.55 2.48
N SER A 204 9.55 0.77 2.31
CA SER A 204 10.64 1.68 2.70
C SER A 204 10.89 1.63 4.21
N LEU A 205 9.83 1.52 5.00
CA LEU A 205 9.92 1.35 6.45
C LEU A 205 10.61 0.04 6.81
N LEU A 206 10.21 -1.08 6.20
CA LEU A 206 10.84 -2.39 6.44
C LEU A 206 12.30 -2.43 5.97
N ASN A 207 12.63 -1.74 4.86
CA ASN A 207 14.01 -1.60 4.40
C ASN A 207 14.91 -0.89 5.41
N TYR A 208 14.34 -0.03 6.26
CA TYR A 208 15.08 0.68 7.31
C TYR A 208 15.17 -0.16 8.59
N LEU A 209 14.04 -0.72 9.05
CA LEU A 209 13.98 -1.38 10.36
C LEU A 209 14.60 -2.79 10.40
N LEU A 210 14.54 -3.54 9.29
CA LEU A 210 14.94 -4.95 9.28
C LEU A 210 16.46 -5.17 9.30
N PRO A 211 17.29 -4.37 8.59
CA PRO A 211 18.75 -4.52 8.66
C PRO A 211 19.31 -4.42 10.08
N GLU A 212 18.75 -3.57 10.95
CA GLU A 212 19.17 -3.47 12.36
C GLU A 212 18.95 -4.78 13.15
N LYS A 213 18.04 -5.63 12.69
CA LYS A 213 17.75 -6.95 13.25
C LYS A 213 18.54 -8.07 12.55
N GLY A 214 19.47 -7.73 11.64
CA GLY A 214 20.24 -8.70 10.86
C GLY A 214 19.45 -9.39 9.75
N ILE A 215 18.31 -8.81 9.34
CA ILE A 215 17.44 -9.35 8.29
C ILE A 215 17.71 -8.59 6.99
N MET A 216 17.84 -9.29 5.88
CA MET A 216 18.03 -8.67 4.57
C MET A 216 16.65 -8.40 3.92
N PRO A 217 16.19 -7.14 3.83
CA PRO A 217 15.04 -6.79 3.01
C PRO A 217 15.41 -6.83 1.53
N MET A 218 14.51 -7.30 0.69
CA MET A 218 14.74 -7.57 -0.72
C MET A 218 13.55 -7.09 -1.56
N HIS A 219 13.87 -6.46 -2.69
CA HIS A 219 12.91 -6.12 -3.74
C HIS A 219 13.03 -7.17 -4.85
N CYS A 220 12.29 -8.27 -4.71
CA CYS A 220 12.38 -9.46 -5.53
C CYS A 220 11.04 -10.21 -5.53
N SER A 221 10.78 -11.03 -6.55
CA SER A 221 9.82 -12.12 -6.38
C SER A 221 10.52 -13.35 -5.78
N ALA A 222 9.75 -14.23 -5.16
CA ALA A 222 10.25 -15.51 -4.66
C ALA A 222 9.21 -16.62 -4.76
N ASN A 223 9.67 -17.84 -5.06
CA ASN A 223 8.86 -19.06 -5.08
C ASN A 223 9.65 -20.22 -4.45
N HIS A 224 8.95 -21.27 -4.01
CA HIS A 224 9.59 -22.50 -3.51
C HIS A 224 9.10 -23.73 -4.27
N ALA A 225 9.90 -24.79 -4.28
CA ALA A 225 9.48 -26.06 -4.87
C ALA A 225 8.27 -26.64 -4.12
N GLN A 226 7.34 -27.25 -4.85
CA GLN A 226 6.18 -27.90 -4.27
C GLN A 226 6.60 -28.99 -3.26
N GLY A 227 6.05 -28.95 -2.05
CA GLY A 227 6.41 -29.89 -0.97
C GLY A 227 7.81 -29.71 -0.37
N ASN A 228 8.59 -28.72 -0.81
CA ASN A 228 9.92 -28.43 -0.28
C ASN A 228 10.13 -26.91 -0.08
N PRO A 229 9.65 -26.33 1.04
CA PRO A 229 9.67 -24.88 1.25
C PRO A 229 11.08 -24.28 1.43
N VAL A 230 12.10 -25.09 1.71
CA VAL A 230 13.48 -24.61 1.83
C VAL A 230 14.20 -24.47 0.48
N ASP A 231 13.71 -25.12 -0.57
CA ASP A 231 14.17 -24.90 -1.94
C ASP A 231 13.47 -23.64 -2.49
N THR A 232 13.98 -22.48 -2.06
CA THR A 232 13.48 -21.16 -2.48
C THR A 232 14.34 -20.59 -3.60
N ALA A 233 13.71 -20.06 -4.64
CA ALA A 233 14.35 -19.26 -5.67
C ALA A 233 13.93 -17.79 -5.50
N ILE A 234 14.89 -16.88 -5.68
CA ILE A 234 14.71 -15.43 -5.52
C ILE A 234 15.08 -14.75 -6.84
N PHE A 235 14.21 -13.85 -7.31
CA PHE A 235 14.36 -13.19 -8.61
C PHE A 235 14.45 -11.68 -8.41
N PHE A 236 15.66 -11.14 -8.48
CA PHE A 236 15.89 -9.70 -8.51
C PHE A 236 15.74 -9.16 -9.93
N GLY A 237 15.19 -7.95 -10.06
CA GLY A 237 15.00 -7.32 -11.35
C GLY A 237 14.21 -6.03 -11.26
N LEU A 238 14.38 -5.14 -12.23
CA LEU A 238 13.57 -3.93 -12.32
C LEU A 238 12.16 -4.27 -12.86
N SER A 239 11.28 -3.28 -12.91
CA SER A 239 9.98 -3.44 -13.57
C SER A 239 10.18 -3.85 -15.03
N GLY A 240 9.45 -4.86 -15.51
CA GLY A 240 9.50 -5.31 -16.90
C GLY A 240 10.65 -6.25 -17.26
N THR A 241 11.46 -6.72 -16.29
CA THR A 241 12.56 -7.67 -16.55
C THR A 241 12.16 -9.14 -16.35
N GLY A 242 10.86 -9.46 -16.41
CA GLY A 242 10.34 -10.84 -16.31
C GLY A 242 10.27 -11.43 -14.90
N LYS A 243 10.44 -10.64 -13.82
CA LYS A 243 10.35 -11.16 -12.43
C LYS A 243 9.06 -11.94 -12.17
N THR A 244 7.91 -11.31 -12.47
CA THR A 244 6.58 -11.86 -12.19
C THR A 244 6.35 -13.12 -13.01
N THR A 245 6.61 -13.06 -14.33
CA THR A 245 6.50 -14.19 -15.25
C THR A 245 7.37 -15.38 -14.83
N LEU A 246 8.63 -15.16 -14.43
CA LEU A 246 9.54 -16.22 -13.99
C LEU A 246 9.20 -16.79 -12.60
N SER A 247 8.58 -15.98 -11.73
CA SER A 247 8.17 -16.46 -10.41
C SER A 247 6.86 -17.23 -10.40
N ALA A 248 5.97 -16.98 -11.37
CA ALA A 248 4.70 -17.66 -11.55
C ALA A 248 4.86 -18.98 -12.33
N ASP A 249 5.81 -19.80 -11.89
CA ASP A 249 6.06 -21.14 -12.43
C ASP A 249 5.01 -22.12 -11.86
N PRO A 250 4.23 -22.83 -12.69
CA PRO A 250 3.18 -23.74 -12.23
C PRO A 250 3.70 -24.91 -11.38
N ASP A 251 4.98 -25.28 -11.53
CA ASP A 251 5.61 -26.35 -10.75
C ASP A 251 6.18 -25.86 -9.40
N ARG A 252 5.98 -24.58 -9.07
CA ARG A 252 6.45 -23.95 -7.83
C ARG A 252 5.32 -23.21 -7.12
N THR A 253 5.46 -23.01 -5.82
CA THR A 253 4.51 -22.21 -5.02
C THR A 253 5.06 -20.79 -4.88
N LEU A 254 4.29 -19.79 -5.31
CA LEU A 254 4.65 -18.39 -5.13
C LEU A 254 4.65 -18.00 -3.65
N LEU A 255 5.75 -17.42 -3.15
CA LEU A 255 5.78 -16.79 -1.83
C LEU A 255 5.28 -15.34 -1.91
N GLY A 256 5.67 -14.61 -2.96
CA GLY A 256 5.29 -13.23 -3.23
C GLY A 256 5.94 -12.69 -4.50
N ASP A 257 5.40 -11.60 -5.04
CA ASP A 257 5.79 -11.05 -6.34
C ASP A 257 6.84 -9.93 -6.28
N ASP A 258 7.06 -9.30 -5.12
CA ASP A 258 7.82 -8.05 -5.09
C ASP A 258 8.67 -7.78 -3.83
N GLU A 259 8.21 -8.13 -2.62
CA GLU A 259 8.87 -7.69 -1.38
C GLU A 259 9.06 -8.83 -0.35
N HIS A 260 10.32 -9.15 -0.01
CA HIS A 260 10.65 -10.23 0.92
C HIS A 260 11.72 -9.83 1.93
N GLY A 261 11.74 -10.52 3.06
CA GLY A 261 12.84 -10.52 4.01
C GLY A 261 13.53 -11.87 4.03
N TRP A 262 14.84 -11.87 4.26
CA TRP A 262 15.63 -13.08 4.48
C TRP A 262 16.22 -13.04 5.88
N SER A 263 15.74 -13.94 6.75
CA SER A 263 16.23 -14.15 8.11
C SER A 263 17.00 -15.48 8.23
N ASP A 264 17.48 -15.79 9.44
CA ASP A 264 18.06 -17.09 9.79
C ASP A 264 17.09 -18.27 9.65
N ARG A 265 15.78 -17.98 9.65
CA ARG A 265 14.71 -18.98 9.45
C ARG A 265 14.30 -19.16 7.98
N GLY A 266 14.76 -18.31 7.08
CA GLY A 266 14.47 -18.36 5.65
C GLY A 266 13.86 -17.09 5.09
N THR A 267 13.26 -17.23 3.90
CA THR A 267 12.63 -16.13 3.16
C THR A 267 11.16 -15.99 3.53
N PHE A 268 10.70 -14.77 3.75
CA PHE A 268 9.30 -14.48 4.06
C PHE A 268 8.80 -13.26 3.29
N ASN A 269 7.54 -13.31 2.84
CA ASN A 269 6.90 -12.20 2.13
C ASN A 269 6.53 -11.07 3.10
N PHE A 270 6.72 -9.82 2.70
CA PHE A 270 6.22 -8.65 3.45
C PHE A 270 4.72 -8.41 3.27
N GLU A 271 4.17 -8.92 2.16
CA GLU A 271 2.85 -8.59 1.66
C GLU A 271 1.85 -9.74 1.90
N GLY A 272 0.57 -9.42 1.71
CA GLY A 272 -0.57 -10.32 1.74
C GLY A 272 -1.29 -10.48 0.39
N GLY A 273 -0.83 -9.77 -0.64
CA GLY A 273 -1.38 -9.77 -1.99
C GLY A 273 -0.32 -9.43 -3.04
N CYS A 274 -0.73 -9.18 -4.28
CA CYS A 274 0.13 -8.83 -5.40
C CYS A 274 -0.32 -7.50 -6.02
N TYR A 275 0.56 -6.81 -6.74
CA TYR A 275 0.21 -5.58 -7.45
C TYR A 275 0.79 -5.59 -8.86
N ALA A 276 0.22 -6.45 -9.69
CA ALA A 276 0.76 -6.82 -10.98
C ALA A 276 0.59 -5.70 -12.01
N LYS A 277 1.52 -5.64 -12.96
CA LYS A 277 1.35 -4.84 -14.18
C LYS A 277 0.47 -5.59 -15.15
N THR A 278 -0.46 -4.89 -15.79
CA THR A 278 -1.42 -5.49 -16.71
C THR A 278 -1.16 -5.13 -18.18
N VAL A 279 -0.20 -4.25 -18.48
CA VAL A 279 0.14 -3.90 -19.87
C VAL A 279 0.64 -5.12 -20.63
N ASN A 280 0.02 -5.42 -21.76
CA ASN A 280 0.22 -6.60 -22.59
C ASN A 280 -0.01 -7.93 -21.86
N LEU A 281 -0.83 -7.94 -20.80
CA LEU A 281 -1.18 -9.17 -20.08
C LEU A 281 -1.95 -10.12 -21.01
N SER A 282 -1.57 -11.39 -21.00
CA SER A 282 -2.15 -12.43 -21.85
C SER A 282 -2.60 -13.62 -21.01
N ALA A 283 -3.80 -14.12 -21.28
CA ALA A 283 -4.31 -15.34 -20.65
C ALA A 283 -3.46 -16.59 -20.97
N GLU A 284 -2.70 -16.58 -22.07
CA GLU A 284 -1.79 -17.69 -22.42
C GLU A 284 -0.48 -17.61 -21.64
N ALA A 285 0.10 -16.42 -21.52
CA ALA A 285 1.40 -16.22 -20.87
C ALA A 285 1.28 -16.23 -19.34
N GLU A 286 0.25 -15.57 -18.80
CA GLU A 286 0.09 -15.29 -17.37
C GLU A 286 -1.36 -15.59 -16.93
N PRO A 287 -1.85 -16.84 -17.09
CA PRO A 287 -3.26 -17.21 -16.90
C PRO A 287 -3.81 -16.88 -15.51
N GLU A 288 -3.00 -17.06 -14.46
CA GLU A 288 -3.41 -16.82 -13.08
C GLU A 288 -3.68 -15.34 -12.83
N ILE A 289 -2.78 -14.46 -13.28
CA ILE A 289 -2.94 -13.01 -13.15
C ILE A 289 -4.12 -12.55 -14.00
N TYR A 290 -4.20 -13.01 -15.25
CA TYR A 290 -5.32 -12.67 -16.14
C TYR A 290 -6.68 -13.05 -15.54
N ALA A 291 -6.79 -14.23 -14.93
CA ALA A 291 -8.03 -14.66 -14.30
C ALA A 291 -8.46 -13.73 -13.16
N THR A 292 -7.51 -13.21 -12.35
CA THR A 292 -7.84 -12.28 -11.26
C THR A 292 -8.45 -10.97 -11.75
N CYS A 293 -8.15 -10.53 -12.98
CA CYS A 293 -8.71 -9.30 -13.55
C CYS A 293 -10.23 -9.31 -13.77
N SER A 294 -10.90 -10.43 -13.46
CA SER A 294 -12.35 -10.60 -13.49
C SER A 294 -12.91 -11.21 -12.20
N MET A 295 -12.16 -11.17 -11.09
CA MET A 295 -12.58 -11.72 -9.80
C MET A 295 -13.07 -10.62 -8.85
N PHE A 296 -14.09 -10.95 -8.06
CA PHE A 296 -14.64 -10.05 -7.05
C PHE A 296 -13.57 -9.60 -6.06
N GLY A 297 -13.50 -8.30 -5.79
CA GLY A 297 -12.52 -7.73 -4.85
C GLY A 297 -11.26 -7.20 -5.51
N THR A 298 -10.95 -7.60 -6.75
CA THR A 298 -9.78 -7.12 -7.47
C THR A 298 -9.96 -5.66 -7.87
N ILE A 299 -8.94 -4.85 -7.64
CA ILE A 299 -8.88 -3.46 -8.08
C ILE A 299 -8.15 -3.42 -9.42
N ILE A 300 -8.76 -2.76 -10.40
CA ILE A 300 -8.14 -2.49 -11.69
C ILE A 300 -7.87 -0.99 -11.77
N GLU A 301 -6.60 -0.62 -11.83
CA GLU A 301 -6.14 0.76 -11.75
C GLU A 301 -5.63 1.25 -13.12
N ASN A 302 -6.26 2.32 -13.63
CA ASN A 302 -5.88 3.02 -14.86
C ASN A 302 -5.87 2.16 -16.14
N MET A 303 -6.77 1.16 -16.25
CA MET A 303 -6.98 0.45 -17.51
C MET A 303 -8.10 1.09 -18.34
N VAL A 304 -7.93 1.07 -19.66
CA VAL A 304 -9.02 1.33 -20.59
C VAL A 304 -9.91 0.09 -20.68
N PHE A 305 -11.20 0.29 -20.85
CA PHE A 305 -12.18 -0.78 -20.96
C PHE A 305 -13.36 -0.37 -21.83
N ASP A 306 -14.04 -1.37 -22.40
CA ASP A 306 -15.25 -1.14 -23.20
C ASP A 306 -16.42 -0.71 -22.28
N PRO A 307 -17.13 0.39 -22.58
CA PRO A 307 -18.17 0.92 -21.69
C PRO A 307 -19.46 0.07 -21.66
N GLU A 308 -19.70 -0.81 -22.63
CA GLU A 308 -20.88 -1.68 -22.69
C GLU A 308 -20.60 -3.07 -22.14
N THR A 309 -19.45 -3.66 -22.48
CA THR A 309 -19.07 -5.04 -22.08
C THR A 309 -18.19 -5.09 -20.84
N LEU A 310 -17.57 -3.96 -20.46
CA LEU A 310 -16.57 -3.84 -19.39
C LEU A 310 -15.32 -4.70 -19.63
N GLU A 311 -15.08 -5.15 -20.86
CA GLU A 311 -13.86 -5.86 -21.24
C GLU A 311 -12.66 -4.90 -21.13
N LEU A 312 -11.61 -5.36 -20.45
CA LEU A 312 -10.38 -4.58 -20.27
C LEU A 312 -9.53 -4.64 -21.54
N ASP A 313 -9.01 -3.49 -21.97
CA ASP A 313 -8.02 -3.42 -23.04
C ASP A 313 -6.62 -3.45 -22.43
N PHE A 314 -5.94 -4.59 -22.57
CA PHE A 314 -4.59 -4.79 -22.04
C PHE A 314 -3.50 -4.21 -22.95
N GLU A 315 -3.82 -3.81 -24.18
CA GLU A 315 -2.87 -3.22 -25.14
C GLU A 315 -2.96 -1.68 -25.15
N ASP A 316 -4.11 -1.10 -24.79
CA ASP A 316 -4.31 0.35 -24.72
C ASP A 316 -3.68 0.96 -23.45
N ASP A 317 -2.47 1.51 -23.63
CA ASP A 317 -1.73 2.23 -22.60
C ASP A 317 -1.93 3.76 -22.65
N SER A 318 -2.98 4.25 -23.32
CA SER A 318 -3.23 5.69 -23.52
C SER A 318 -3.40 6.49 -22.22
N LEU A 319 -3.86 5.85 -21.14
CA LEU A 319 -3.82 6.41 -19.80
C LEU A 319 -2.43 6.31 -19.18
N THR A 320 -1.85 5.11 -19.22
CA THR A 320 -0.50 4.82 -18.70
C THR A 320 -0.02 3.41 -19.08
N PRO A 321 1.28 3.22 -19.35
CA PRO A 321 1.89 1.89 -19.43
C PRO A 321 2.11 1.24 -18.04
N ASN A 322 1.73 1.93 -16.97
CA ASN A 322 1.76 1.42 -15.60
C ASN A 322 0.36 1.07 -15.10
N MET A 323 -0.51 0.54 -15.95
CA MET A 323 -1.78 -0.06 -15.56
C MET A 323 -1.55 -1.27 -14.64
N ARG A 324 -2.43 -1.45 -13.66
CA ARG A 324 -2.25 -2.41 -12.57
C ARG A 324 -3.51 -3.18 -12.21
N CYS A 325 -3.31 -4.37 -11.65
CA CYS A 325 -4.31 -5.05 -10.85
C CYS A 325 -3.78 -5.37 -9.45
N ALA A 326 -4.65 -5.27 -8.44
CA ALA A 326 -4.39 -5.67 -7.06
C ALA A 326 -5.47 -6.63 -6.57
#